data_AF-A0A1B9BWH6-F1
#
_entry.id   AF-A0A1B9BWH6-F1
#
_cell.length_a   1.000
_cell.length_b   1.000
_cell.length_c   1.000
_cell.angle_alpha   90.00
_cell.angle_beta   90.00
_cell.angle_gamma   90.00
#
_symmetry.space_group_name_H-M   'P 1'
#
loop_
_entity.id
_entity.type
_entity.pdbx_description
1 polymer ?
#
loop_
_entity_poly.entity_id
_entity_poly.type
_entity_poly.pdbx_seq_one_letter_code
_entity_poly.pdbx_strand_id
1 'polypeptide(L)'
;MRRVLLLRGLAIIGQCITIVIIAIILKWHMPIWHMATVILIEFAIIIASIIRLTLQWPITNKEFFAQLLADVAILVALLYFSGGPTNPFVALLLLPLVIAVTTLPEIYCWSMAAITVTCYSVLMAFYIPLPLHALATYEMKLHIWGMWFEFVMIAGIISYFVKRMGDSQHERDQAIARAREEKITMDRVVDLGALAAGVAHELGTPLATMTVITKDLQQDYKETHDLSEGLGILYDQLQRCKHILSTMSASAGQLQASSGCQVHIEEYLNEVVTKWGAARPGVNVTLHSDGSGSAAKIVAEHTLTQALTNIFNNAADESPDCVEIDIHCNDHNIVIDVCDLGHGVTPDVVKDAGQPVFSKKEGGLGLGLFLATTIITRLGGSVSLFNRQGGGSCTRVILPLTSLLISMNN
;
A
#
# COMPACT_ATOMS: atom_id res chain seq x y z
N MET A 1 10.55 15.93 -14.14
CA MET A 1 11.82 16.66 -14.41
C MET A 1 12.72 15.96 -15.45
N ARG A 2 13.16 14.70 -15.30
CA ARG A 2 14.01 14.02 -16.33
C ARG A 2 13.46 14.07 -17.77
N ARG A 3 12.15 13.91 -17.96
CA ARG A 3 11.51 14.00 -19.29
C ARG A 3 11.49 15.41 -19.87
N VAL A 4 11.34 16.43 -19.03
CA VAL A 4 11.42 17.84 -19.46
C VAL A 4 12.83 18.16 -19.94
N LEU A 5 13.86 17.63 -19.28
CA LEU A 5 15.25 17.79 -19.74
C LEU A 5 15.53 17.10 -21.06
N LEU A 6 14.94 15.92 -21.33
CA LEU A 6 15.03 15.28 -22.63
C LEU A 6 14.38 16.13 -23.73
N LEU A 7 13.21 16.71 -23.46
CA LEU A 7 12.53 17.60 -24.41
C LEU A 7 13.34 18.88 -24.66
N ARG A 8 13.93 19.50 -23.63
CA ARG A 8 14.83 20.67 -23.79
C ARG A 8 16.08 20.33 -24.58
N GLY A 9 16.71 19.19 -24.32
CA GLY A 9 17.87 18.74 -25.09
C GLY A 9 17.55 18.59 -26.58
N LEU A 10 16.38 18.02 -26.89
CA LEU A 10 15.90 17.91 -28.28
C LEU A 10 15.60 19.29 -28.90
N ALA A 11 15.03 20.21 -28.12
CA ALA A 11 14.73 21.57 -28.55
C ALA A 11 16.01 22.35 -28.91
N ILE A 12 17.05 22.31 -28.06
CA ILE A 12 18.35 22.94 -28.35
C ILE A 12 18.94 22.39 -29.64
N ILE A 13 18.92 21.06 -29.83
CA ILE A 13 19.43 20.44 -31.06
C ILE A 13 18.67 20.98 -32.28
N GLY A 14 17.34 21.04 -32.20
CA GLY A 14 16.50 21.62 -33.24
C GLY A 14 16.85 23.08 -33.53
N GLN A 15 16.94 23.93 -32.50
CA GLN A 15 17.28 25.35 -32.64
C GLN A 15 18.67 25.56 -33.25
N CYS A 16 19.67 24.80 -32.81
CA CYS A 16 21.03 24.84 -33.37
C CYS A 16 21.02 24.47 -34.86
N ILE A 17 20.31 23.40 -35.24
CA ILE A 17 20.14 22.99 -36.64
C ILE A 17 19.47 24.10 -37.45
N THR A 18 18.39 24.70 -36.93
CA THR A 18 17.66 25.78 -37.59
C THR A 18 18.55 27.01 -37.79
N ILE A 19 19.32 27.43 -36.78
CA ILE A 19 20.24 28.57 -36.90
C ILE A 19 21.34 28.29 -37.91
N VAL A 20 21.91 27.08 -37.92
CA VAL A 20 22.94 26.68 -38.89
C VAL A 20 22.39 26.68 -40.32
N ILE A 21 21.18 26.16 -40.52
CA ILE A 21 20.49 26.19 -41.82
C ILE A 21 20.27 27.64 -42.28
N ILE A 22 19.76 28.51 -41.40
CA ILE A 22 19.52 29.93 -41.74
C ILE A 22 20.83 30.66 -42.04
N ALA A 23 21.89 30.41 -41.27
CA ALA A 23 23.17 31.08 -41.42
C ALA A 23 23.92 30.63 -42.69
N ILE A 24 23.94 29.33 -42.99
CA ILE A 24 24.74 28.76 -44.08
C ILE A 24 23.96 28.76 -45.40
N ILE A 25 22.70 28.30 -45.38
CA ILE A 25 21.92 28.04 -46.59
C ILE A 25 21.21 29.32 -47.04
N LEU A 26 20.59 30.05 -46.10
CA LEU A 26 19.78 31.23 -46.43
C LEU A 26 20.58 32.54 -46.42
N LYS A 27 21.83 32.54 -45.93
CA LYS A 27 22.73 33.72 -45.81
C LYS A 27 22.02 34.95 -45.23
N TRP A 28 21.11 34.73 -44.29
CA TRP A 28 20.30 35.79 -43.70
C TRP A 28 21.13 36.58 -42.69
N HIS A 29 21.12 37.91 -42.77
CA HIS A 29 21.61 38.82 -41.73
C HIS A 29 20.67 38.86 -40.51
N MET A 30 20.50 37.72 -39.83
CA MET A 30 19.84 37.64 -38.53
C MET A 30 20.79 38.09 -37.42
N PRO A 31 20.28 38.54 -36.26
CA PRO A 31 21.10 38.81 -35.07
C PRO A 31 21.56 37.51 -34.40
N ILE A 32 22.36 36.70 -35.12
CA ILE A 32 22.82 35.36 -34.72
C ILE A 32 23.51 35.37 -33.36
N TRP A 33 24.28 36.42 -33.06
CA TRP A 33 24.93 36.59 -31.76
C TRP A 33 23.94 36.67 -30.60
N HIS A 34 22.79 37.34 -30.79
CA HIS A 34 21.76 37.41 -29.75
C HIS A 34 21.07 36.05 -29.57
N MET A 35 20.74 35.36 -30.66
CA MET A 35 20.15 34.01 -30.59
C MET A 35 21.12 33.01 -29.94
N ALA A 36 22.42 33.09 -30.25
CA ALA A 36 23.44 32.27 -29.63
C ALA A 36 23.57 32.52 -28.12
N THR A 37 23.44 33.77 -27.66
CA THR A 37 23.44 34.09 -26.23
C THR A 37 22.23 33.48 -25.51
N VAL A 38 21.06 33.49 -26.15
CA VAL A 38 19.84 32.88 -25.60
C VAL A 38 20.00 31.36 -25.48
N ILE A 39 20.54 30.69 -26.51
CA ILE A 39 20.82 29.24 -26.48
C ILE A 39 21.86 28.90 -25.40
N LEU A 40 22.88 29.74 -25.22
CA LEU A 40 23.87 29.54 -24.16
C LEU A 40 23.22 29.62 -22.77
N ILE A 41 22.29 30.55 -22.56
CA ILE A 41 21.50 30.64 -21.33
C ILE A 41 20.64 29.38 -21.14
N GLU A 42 19.96 28.91 -22.19
CA GLU A 42 19.18 27.67 -22.15
C GLU A 42 20.06 26.47 -21.75
N PHE A 43 21.24 26.35 -22.34
CA PHE A 43 22.21 25.29 -22.03
C PHE A 43 22.68 25.36 -20.56
N ALA A 44 22.97 26.56 -20.04
CA ALA A 44 23.33 26.76 -18.63
C ALA A 44 22.19 26.33 -17.68
N ILE A 45 20.94 26.66 -18.03
CA ILE A 45 19.76 26.25 -17.25
C ILE A 45 19.58 24.73 -17.27
N ILE A 46 19.83 24.06 -18.39
CA ILE A 46 19.80 22.59 -18.47
C ILE A 46 20.88 21.98 -17.55
N ILE A 47 22.12 22.47 -17.60
CA ILE A 47 23.20 21.98 -16.74
C ILE A 47 22.82 22.17 -15.26
N ALA A 48 22.35 23.36 -14.88
CA ALA A 48 21.89 23.63 -13.52
C ALA A 48 20.77 22.67 -13.09
N SER A 49 19.85 22.36 -14.00
CA SER A 49 18.74 21.42 -13.75
C SER A 49 19.20 19.97 -13.64
N ILE A 50 20.24 19.56 -14.40
CA ILE A 50 20.85 18.22 -14.29
C ILE A 50 21.59 18.09 -12.95
N ILE A 51 22.38 19.09 -12.56
CA ILE A 51 23.05 19.14 -11.25
C ILE A 51 22.01 19.12 -10.14
N ARG A 52 20.91 19.86 -10.28
CA ARG A 52 19.83 19.85 -9.31
C ARG A 52 19.20 18.47 -9.12
N LEU A 53 19.14 17.66 -10.18
CA LEU A 53 18.63 16.28 -10.11
C LEU A 53 19.57 15.28 -9.44
N THR A 54 20.83 15.62 -9.20
CA THR A 54 21.75 14.76 -8.43
C THR A 54 21.61 14.96 -6.92
N LEU A 55 20.90 16.02 -6.48
CA LEU A 55 20.58 16.28 -5.08
C LEU A 55 19.34 15.47 -4.65
N GLN A 56 19.37 14.86 -3.46
CA GLN A 56 18.32 13.96 -2.97
C GLN A 56 17.00 14.63 -2.51
N TRP A 57 16.88 15.95 -2.68
CA TRP A 57 15.73 16.69 -2.15
C TRP A 57 14.54 16.60 -3.12
N PRO A 58 13.30 16.45 -2.61
CA PRO A 58 12.13 16.40 -3.47
C PRO A 58 11.94 17.71 -4.23
N ILE A 59 11.60 17.58 -5.52
CA ILE A 59 11.35 18.73 -6.40
C ILE A 59 9.94 19.26 -6.11
N THR A 60 9.84 20.54 -5.82
CA THR A 60 8.55 21.19 -5.52
C THR A 60 7.82 21.60 -6.79
N ASN A 61 6.49 21.73 -6.73
CA ASN A 61 5.68 22.25 -7.83
C ASN A 61 6.12 23.66 -8.26
N LYS A 62 6.57 24.50 -7.31
CA LYS A 62 7.10 25.84 -7.57
C LYS A 62 8.38 25.81 -8.40
N GLU A 63 9.31 24.92 -8.05
CA GLU A 63 10.57 24.74 -8.77
C GLU A 63 10.31 24.26 -10.20
N PHE A 64 9.42 23.28 -10.38
CA PHE A 64 9.05 22.80 -11.69
C PHE A 64 8.32 23.85 -12.54
N PHE A 65 7.45 24.67 -11.93
CA PHE A 65 6.79 25.78 -12.61
C PHE A 65 7.79 26.87 -13.05
N ALA A 66 8.74 27.23 -12.19
CA ALA A 66 9.80 28.19 -12.53
C ALA A 66 10.63 27.74 -13.72
N GLN A 67 10.86 26.43 -13.85
CA GLN A 67 11.51 25.86 -15.02
C GLN A 67 10.70 26.06 -16.30
N LEU A 68 9.40 25.77 -16.29
CA LEU A 68 8.55 25.99 -17.46
C LEU A 68 8.46 27.48 -17.84
N LEU A 69 8.47 28.38 -16.85
CA LEU A 69 8.53 29.83 -17.11
C LEU A 69 9.83 30.24 -17.80
N ALA A 70 10.96 29.66 -17.41
CA ALA A 70 12.23 29.88 -18.10
C ALA A 70 12.14 29.41 -19.56
N ASP A 71 11.49 28.28 -19.84
CA ASP A 71 11.30 27.78 -21.21
C ASP A 71 10.46 28.75 -22.06
N VAL A 72 9.38 29.29 -21.50
CA VAL A 72 8.57 30.32 -22.17
C VAL A 72 9.42 31.56 -22.44
N ALA A 73 10.19 32.05 -21.47
CA ALA A 73 11.01 33.24 -21.64
C ALA A 73 12.08 33.08 -22.74
N ILE A 74 12.75 31.92 -22.77
CA ILE A 74 13.75 31.57 -23.80
C ILE A 74 13.09 31.52 -25.18
N LEU A 75 11.95 30.84 -25.29
CA LEU A 75 11.24 30.72 -26.56
C LEU A 75 10.74 32.08 -27.07
N VAL A 76 10.21 32.92 -26.19
CA VAL A 76 9.81 34.31 -26.53
C VAL A 76 11.01 35.11 -27.03
N ALA A 77 12.17 35.01 -26.38
CA ALA A 77 13.38 35.70 -26.79
C ALA A 77 13.85 35.23 -28.18
N LEU A 78 13.85 33.92 -28.44
CA LEU A 78 14.19 33.38 -29.76
C LEU A 78 13.21 33.84 -30.84
N LEU A 79 11.91 33.81 -30.55
CA LEU A 79 10.87 34.28 -31.48
C LEU A 79 11.00 35.78 -31.75
N TYR A 80 11.31 36.59 -30.74
CA TYR A 80 11.53 38.03 -30.88
C TYR A 80 12.60 38.36 -31.95
N PHE A 81 13.73 37.63 -31.93
CA PHE A 81 14.82 37.80 -32.89
C PHE A 81 14.56 37.15 -34.26
N SER A 82 13.50 36.34 -34.39
CA SER A 82 13.24 35.52 -35.57
C SER A 82 11.87 35.80 -36.22
N GLY A 83 11.38 37.04 -36.14
CA GLY A 83 10.15 37.47 -36.82
C GLY A 83 8.88 37.45 -35.96
N GLY A 84 8.99 37.13 -34.67
CA GLY A 84 7.89 37.20 -33.71
C GLY A 84 6.66 36.41 -34.16
N PRO A 85 5.50 37.06 -34.37
CA PRO A 85 4.26 36.37 -34.74
C PRO A 85 4.25 35.82 -36.18
N THR A 86 5.15 36.28 -37.06
CA THR A 86 5.26 35.73 -38.42
C THR A 86 6.14 34.48 -38.48
N ASN A 87 6.74 34.09 -37.35
CA ASN A 87 7.54 32.88 -37.26
C ASN A 87 6.64 31.63 -37.25
N PRO A 88 6.88 30.62 -38.11
CA PRO A 88 6.05 29.42 -38.19
C PRO A 88 6.14 28.51 -36.95
N PHE A 89 7.01 28.82 -35.98
CA PHE A 89 7.18 28.07 -34.73
C PHE A 89 6.61 28.81 -33.50
N VAL A 90 5.76 29.81 -33.72
CA VAL A 90 5.21 30.62 -32.62
C VAL A 90 4.24 29.83 -31.73
N ALA A 91 3.58 28.80 -32.26
CA ALA A 91 2.69 27.94 -31.49
C ALA A 91 3.44 26.98 -30.56
N LEU A 92 4.78 26.85 -30.65
CA LEU A 92 5.61 26.17 -29.65
C LEU A 92 5.45 26.77 -28.25
N LEU A 93 4.97 28.02 -28.14
CA LEU A 93 4.59 28.64 -26.86
C LEU A 93 3.49 27.86 -26.12
N LEU A 94 2.71 27.03 -26.82
CA LEU A 94 1.71 26.14 -26.21
C LEU A 94 2.32 24.88 -25.57
N LEU A 95 3.56 24.51 -25.93
CA LEU A 95 4.17 23.28 -25.41
C LEU A 95 4.40 23.32 -23.88
N PRO A 96 4.97 24.38 -23.29
CA PRO A 96 5.07 24.50 -21.83
C PRO A 96 3.71 24.48 -21.13
N LEU A 97 2.66 25.00 -21.77
CA LEU A 97 1.30 24.95 -21.25
C LEU A 97 0.75 23.51 -21.22
N VAL A 98 0.92 22.74 -22.30
CA VAL A 98 0.52 21.32 -22.34
C VAL A 98 1.24 20.52 -21.25
N ILE A 99 2.53 20.78 -21.05
CA ILE A 99 3.30 20.14 -19.98
C ILE A 99 2.76 20.57 -18.61
N ALA A 100 2.46 21.85 -18.39
CA ALA A 100 1.88 22.33 -17.14
C ALA A 100 0.53 21.65 -16.85
N VAL A 101 -0.40 21.60 -17.81
CA VAL A 101 -1.73 20.99 -17.64
C VAL A 101 -1.65 19.51 -17.26
N THR A 102 -0.66 18.79 -17.80
CA THR A 102 -0.53 17.35 -17.58
C THR A 102 0.26 16.98 -16.33
N THR A 103 0.92 17.93 -15.68
CA THR A 103 1.86 17.64 -14.57
C THR A 103 1.71 18.51 -13.33
N LEU A 104 1.10 19.69 -13.43
CA LEU A 104 0.95 20.64 -12.33
C LEU A 104 -0.51 20.83 -11.90
N PRO A 105 -0.75 21.27 -10.66
CA PRO A 105 -2.08 21.67 -10.20
C PRO A 105 -2.67 22.82 -11.01
N GLU A 106 -4.00 22.90 -11.04
CA GLU A 106 -4.80 23.83 -11.85
C GLU A 106 -4.36 25.30 -11.76
N ILE A 107 -3.95 25.75 -10.57
CA ILE A 107 -3.53 27.15 -10.36
C ILE A 107 -2.30 27.53 -11.20
N TYR A 108 -1.36 26.61 -11.37
CA TYR A 108 -0.18 26.81 -12.21
C TYR A 108 -0.54 26.76 -13.70
N CYS A 109 -1.54 25.97 -14.08
CA CYS A 109 -2.00 25.85 -15.46
C CYS A 109 -2.62 27.18 -15.94
N TRP A 110 -3.53 27.76 -15.15
CA TRP A 110 -4.11 29.07 -15.46
C TRP A 110 -3.08 30.19 -15.43
N SER A 111 -2.13 30.15 -14.49
CA SER A 111 -1.01 31.10 -14.44
C SER A 111 -0.13 31.00 -15.69
N MET A 112 0.23 29.78 -16.12
CA MET A 112 0.99 29.55 -17.35
C MET A 112 0.22 30.07 -18.57
N ALA A 113 -1.07 29.76 -18.69
CA ALA A 113 -1.89 30.23 -19.80
C ALA A 113 -1.91 31.76 -19.88
N ALA A 114 -2.14 32.45 -18.76
CA ALA A 114 -2.13 33.91 -18.70
C ALA A 114 -0.76 34.51 -19.09
N ILE A 115 0.33 33.92 -18.60
CA ILE A 115 1.70 34.36 -18.91
C ILE A 115 2.01 34.15 -20.39
N THR A 116 1.72 32.97 -20.95
CA THR A 116 1.97 32.66 -22.37
C THR A 116 1.16 33.59 -23.29
N VAL A 117 -0.13 33.83 -22.99
CA VAL A 117 -0.96 34.77 -23.75
C VAL A 117 -0.42 36.19 -23.67
N THR A 118 0.01 36.62 -22.48
CA THR A 118 0.62 37.95 -22.29
C THR A 118 1.91 38.08 -23.10
N CYS A 119 2.80 37.10 -23.02
CA CYS A 119 4.05 37.05 -23.78
C CYS A 119 3.80 37.10 -25.29
N TYR A 120 2.84 36.32 -25.80
CA TYR A 120 2.48 36.35 -27.22
C TYR A 120 1.88 37.71 -27.63
N SER A 121 1.03 38.30 -26.78
CA SER A 121 0.44 39.63 -27.04
C SER A 121 1.51 40.73 -27.08
N VAL A 122 2.53 40.65 -26.22
CA VAL A 122 3.70 41.54 -26.25
C VAL A 122 4.50 41.32 -27.54
N LEU A 123 4.71 40.06 -27.94
CA LEU A 123 5.45 39.72 -29.17
C LEU A 123 4.75 40.23 -30.43
N MET A 124 3.42 40.31 -30.44
CA MET A 124 2.64 40.91 -31.54
C MET A 124 2.93 42.40 -31.71
N ALA A 125 3.20 43.12 -30.61
CA ALA A 125 3.50 44.55 -30.63
C ALA A 125 5.00 44.85 -30.79
N PHE A 126 5.87 43.97 -30.28
CA PHE A 126 7.32 44.17 -30.24
C PHE A 126 8.06 42.93 -30.75
N TYR A 127 8.62 43.02 -31.95
CA TYR A 127 9.49 42.00 -32.53
C TYR A 127 10.43 42.61 -33.58
N ILE A 128 11.49 41.89 -33.94
CA ILE A 128 12.34 42.28 -35.07
C ILE A 128 11.77 41.64 -36.33
N PRO A 129 11.16 42.42 -37.24
CA PRO A 129 10.62 41.88 -38.47
C PRO A 129 11.75 41.38 -39.36
N LEU A 130 11.49 40.24 -39.99
CA LEU A 130 12.37 39.66 -40.99
C LEU A 130 12.36 40.56 -42.25
N PRO A 131 13.52 40.93 -42.83
CA PRO A 131 13.58 41.76 -44.05
C PRO A 131 12.91 41.05 -45.23
N LEU A 132 11.64 41.41 -45.48
CA LEU A 132 10.70 40.73 -46.37
C LEU A 132 10.93 40.89 -47.89
N HIS A 133 12.10 41.40 -48.34
CA HIS A 133 12.20 42.05 -49.66
C HIS A 133 12.95 41.31 -50.77
N ALA A 134 13.31 40.01 -50.65
CA ALA A 134 14.09 39.35 -51.71
C ALA A 134 13.47 38.12 -52.41
N LEU A 135 12.60 37.30 -51.80
CA LEU A 135 12.03 36.09 -52.47
C LEU A 135 10.65 35.69 -51.92
N ALA A 136 9.61 36.48 -52.22
CA ALA A 136 8.25 36.31 -51.70
C ALA A 136 7.62 34.90 -51.90
N THR A 137 8.08 34.13 -52.90
CA THR A 137 7.53 32.79 -53.21
C THR A 137 8.25 31.64 -52.52
N TYR A 138 9.54 31.76 -52.18
CA TYR A 138 10.28 30.70 -51.49
C TYR A 138 10.05 30.76 -49.97
N GLU A 139 9.96 31.97 -49.41
CA GLU A 139 9.71 32.17 -47.98
C GLU A 139 8.29 31.78 -47.55
N MET A 140 7.27 32.02 -48.38
CA MET A 140 5.90 31.59 -48.08
C MET A 140 5.78 30.05 -48.04
N LYS A 141 6.48 29.34 -48.95
CA LYS A 141 6.52 27.86 -48.91
C LYS A 141 7.22 27.34 -47.66
N LEU A 142 8.34 27.94 -47.26
CA LEU A 142 9.06 27.55 -46.06
C LEU A 142 8.24 27.80 -44.79
N HIS A 143 7.52 28.92 -44.71
CA HIS A 143 6.60 29.22 -43.61
C HIS A 143 5.46 28.18 -43.50
N ILE A 144 4.84 27.80 -44.62
CA ILE A 144 3.78 26.76 -44.64
C ILE A 144 4.32 25.40 -44.18
N TRP A 145 5.50 24.99 -44.66
CA TRP A 145 6.14 23.74 -44.22
C TRP A 145 6.52 23.78 -42.74
N GLY A 146 6.95 24.94 -42.23
CA GLY A 146 7.22 25.15 -40.81
C GLY A 146 5.96 24.97 -39.96
N MET A 147 4.84 25.60 -40.33
CA MET A 147 3.56 25.44 -39.64
C MET A 147 3.06 23.99 -39.66
N TRP A 148 3.22 23.29 -40.80
CA TRP A 148 2.86 21.87 -40.89
C TRP A 148 3.72 21.00 -39.95
N PHE A 149 5.04 21.21 -39.95
CA PHE A 149 5.95 20.47 -39.08
C PHE A 149 5.64 20.72 -37.60
N GLU A 150 5.42 21.98 -37.23
CA GLU A 150 5.01 22.38 -35.88
C GLU A 150 3.71 21.69 -35.48
N PHE A 151 2.69 21.71 -36.34
CA PHE A 151 1.41 21.07 -36.06
C PHE A 151 1.58 19.56 -35.79
N VAL A 152 2.34 18.86 -36.64
CA VAL A 152 2.61 17.41 -36.47
C VAL A 152 3.33 17.15 -35.14
N MET A 153 4.32 17.99 -34.80
CA MET A 153 5.07 17.89 -33.54
C MET A 153 4.17 18.10 -32.32
N ILE A 154 3.38 19.18 -32.30
CA ILE A 154 2.46 19.49 -31.18
C ILE A 154 1.40 18.40 -31.05
N ALA A 155 0.79 17.96 -32.16
CA ALA A 155 -0.22 16.91 -32.15
C ALA A 155 0.35 15.58 -31.61
N GLY A 156 1.56 15.20 -32.03
CA GLY A 156 2.24 13.99 -31.55
C GLY A 156 2.55 14.06 -30.05
N ILE A 157 3.07 15.20 -29.58
CA ILE A 157 3.39 15.40 -28.17
C ILE A 157 2.11 15.39 -27.31
N ILE A 158 1.07 16.14 -27.70
CA ILE A 158 -0.22 16.16 -27.00
C ILE A 158 -0.79 14.75 -26.93
N SER A 159 -0.84 14.03 -28.05
CA SER A 159 -1.38 12.66 -28.11
C SER A 159 -0.65 11.71 -27.16
N TYR A 160 0.69 11.79 -27.13
CA TYR A 160 1.50 10.99 -26.21
C TYR A 160 1.19 11.29 -24.74
N PHE A 161 1.12 12.57 -24.36
CA PHE A 161 0.87 12.96 -22.97
C PHE A 161 -0.56 12.66 -22.53
N VAL A 162 -1.57 12.94 -23.37
CA VAL A 162 -2.98 12.65 -23.09
C VAL A 162 -3.20 11.15 -22.91
N LYS A 163 -2.67 10.32 -23.82
CA LYS A 163 -2.76 8.86 -23.71
C LYS A 163 -2.12 8.38 -22.40
N ARG A 164 -0.91 8.82 -22.12
CA ARG A 164 -0.16 8.44 -20.92
C ARG A 164 -0.87 8.84 -19.63
N MET A 165 -1.51 10.01 -19.60
CA MET A 165 -2.31 10.47 -18.47
C MET A 165 -3.53 9.56 -18.27
N GLY A 166 -4.22 9.19 -19.35
CA GLY A 166 -5.33 8.24 -19.32
C GLY A 166 -4.91 6.87 -18.77
N ASP A 167 -3.81 6.30 -19.28
CA ASP A 167 -3.29 5.00 -18.82
C ASP A 167 -2.94 5.04 -17.31
N SER A 168 -2.25 6.10 -16.87
CA SER A 168 -1.90 6.27 -15.45
C SER A 168 -3.12 6.46 -14.55
N GLN A 169 -4.21 7.06 -15.04
CA GLN A 169 -5.44 7.20 -14.28
C GLN A 169 -6.14 5.84 -14.16
N HIS A 170 -6.19 5.08 -15.25
CA HIS A 170 -6.81 3.75 -15.26
C HIS A 170 -6.12 2.77 -14.31
N GLU A 171 -4.78 2.76 -14.27
CA GLU A 171 -4.02 1.94 -13.31
C GLU A 171 -4.34 2.30 -11.85
N ARG A 172 -4.47 3.59 -11.53
CA ARG A 172 -4.84 4.05 -10.18
C ARG A 172 -6.25 3.62 -9.81
N ASP A 173 -7.20 3.77 -10.73
CA ASP A 173 -8.59 3.39 -10.51
C ASP A 173 -8.71 1.88 -10.27
N GLN A 174 -7.96 1.06 -11.03
CA GLN A 174 -7.90 -0.39 -10.80
C GLN A 174 -7.28 -0.74 -9.44
N ALA A 175 -6.20 -0.07 -9.04
CA ALA A 175 -5.59 -0.29 -7.73
C ALA A 175 -6.57 0.06 -6.58
N ILE A 176 -7.30 1.17 -6.71
CA ILE A 176 -8.33 1.57 -5.75
C ILE A 176 -9.48 0.56 -5.72
N ALA A 177 -9.91 0.06 -6.89
CA ALA A 177 -10.97 -0.94 -6.96
C ALA A 177 -10.58 -2.24 -6.24
N ARG A 178 -9.36 -2.75 -6.44
CA ARG A 178 -8.85 -3.95 -5.75
C ARG A 178 -8.79 -3.75 -4.24
N ALA A 179 -8.24 -2.62 -3.78
CA ALA A 179 -8.17 -2.31 -2.36
C ALA A 179 -9.57 -2.20 -1.71
N ARG A 180 -10.57 -1.70 -2.45
CA ARG A 180 -11.97 -1.68 -1.97
C ARG A 180 -12.57 -3.07 -1.88
N GLU A 181 -12.31 -3.94 -2.86
CA GLU A 181 -12.83 -5.31 -2.86
C GLU A 181 -12.24 -6.16 -1.72
N GLU A 182 -10.93 -6.02 -1.47
CA GLU A 182 -10.26 -6.62 -0.32
C GLU A 182 -10.88 -6.13 0.99
N LYS A 183 -11.12 -4.81 1.12
CA LYS A 183 -11.78 -4.24 2.29
C LYS A 183 -13.20 -4.78 2.50
N ILE A 184 -14.02 -4.82 1.44
CA ILE A 184 -15.40 -5.36 1.53
C ILE A 184 -15.38 -6.82 1.98
N THR A 185 -14.41 -7.60 1.50
CA THR A 185 -14.27 -9.00 1.89
C THR A 185 -13.92 -9.12 3.37
N MET A 186 -13.00 -8.29 3.87
CA MET A 186 -12.66 -8.23 5.29
C MET A 186 -13.85 -7.79 6.16
N ASP A 187 -14.57 -6.74 5.76
CA ASP A 187 -15.74 -6.24 6.49
C ASP A 187 -16.82 -7.34 6.62
N ARG A 188 -17.07 -8.11 5.55
CA ARG A 188 -18.00 -9.26 5.61
C ARG A 188 -17.56 -10.36 6.58
N VAL A 189 -16.26 -10.64 6.66
CA VAL A 189 -15.73 -11.64 7.60
C VAL A 189 -15.91 -11.14 9.04
N VAL A 190 -15.72 -9.85 9.29
CA VAL A 190 -15.95 -9.23 10.61
C VAL A 190 -17.42 -9.28 10.99
N ASP A 191 -18.33 -8.95 10.08
CA ASP A 191 -19.78 -8.99 10.32
C ASP A 191 -20.26 -10.43 10.61
N LEU A 192 -19.76 -11.42 9.86
CA LEU A 192 -20.01 -12.83 10.12
C LEU A 192 -19.44 -13.27 11.47
N GLY A 193 -18.26 -12.76 11.84
CA GLY A 193 -17.70 -12.88 13.18
C GLY A 193 -18.67 -12.34 14.23
N ALA A 194 -19.08 -11.09 14.16
CA ALA A 194 -19.99 -10.49 15.15
C ALA A 194 -21.32 -11.25 15.29
N LEU A 195 -21.91 -11.71 14.17
CA LEU A 195 -23.13 -12.52 14.18
C LEU A 195 -22.93 -13.88 14.83
N ALA A 196 -21.84 -14.58 14.52
CA ALA A 196 -21.50 -15.85 15.14
C ALA A 196 -21.33 -15.71 16.67
N ALA A 197 -20.90 -14.56 17.15
CA ALA A 197 -20.69 -14.26 18.57
C ALA A 197 -22.02 -14.17 19.31
N GLY A 198 -22.93 -13.36 18.75
CA GLY A 198 -24.25 -13.14 19.30
C GLY A 198 -25.02 -14.45 19.38
N VAL A 199 -25.01 -15.22 18.28
CA VAL A 199 -25.63 -16.56 18.24
C VAL A 199 -25.02 -17.49 19.28
N ALA A 200 -23.71 -17.46 19.46
CA ALA A 200 -23.06 -18.36 20.40
C ALA A 200 -23.32 -18.00 21.87
N HIS A 201 -23.44 -16.71 22.19
CA HIS A 201 -23.84 -16.25 23.52
C HIS A 201 -25.29 -16.65 23.84
N GLU A 202 -26.23 -16.41 22.92
CA GLU A 202 -27.65 -16.72 23.13
C GLU A 202 -27.94 -18.22 23.21
N LEU A 203 -27.23 -19.05 22.44
CA LEU A 203 -27.38 -20.51 22.48
C LEU A 203 -26.56 -21.18 23.61
N GLY A 204 -25.49 -20.54 24.09
CA GLY A 204 -24.65 -21.08 25.15
C GLY A 204 -25.40 -21.27 26.48
N THR A 205 -26.27 -20.31 26.85
CA THR A 205 -27.06 -20.36 28.07
C THR A 205 -28.04 -21.55 28.13
N PRO A 206 -28.95 -21.77 27.15
CA PRO A 206 -29.88 -22.89 27.19
C PRO A 206 -29.16 -24.25 27.12
N LEU A 207 -28.05 -24.36 26.38
CA LEU A 207 -27.23 -25.57 26.35
C LEU A 207 -26.58 -25.88 27.70
N ALA A 208 -26.07 -24.87 28.40
CA ALA A 208 -25.52 -25.04 29.74
C ALA A 208 -26.60 -25.55 30.72
N THR A 209 -27.81 -24.99 30.66
CA THR A 209 -28.94 -25.45 31.48
C THR A 209 -29.33 -26.89 31.15
N MET A 210 -29.46 -27.26 29.87
CA MET A 210 -29.75 -28.64 29.48
C MET A 210 -28.67 -29.60 29.97
N THR A 211 -27.40 -29.23 29.86
CA THR A 211 -26.26 -30.04 30.31
C THR A 211 -26.35 -30.36 31.81
N VAL A 212 -26.70 -29.38 32.64
CA VAL A 212 -26.84 -29.56 34.09
C VAL A 212 -28.00 -30.52 34.38
N ILE A 213 -29.18 -30.27 33.80
CA ILE A 213 -30.36 -31.11 34.01
C ILE A 213 -30.10 -32.55 33.55
N THR A 214 -29.47 -32.76 32.40
CA THR A 214 -29.13 -34.10 31.91
C THR A 214 -28.16 -34.82 32.83
N LYS A 215 -27.17 -34.11 33.38
CA LYS A 215 -26.22 -34.68 34.35
C LYS A 215 -26.90 -35.07 35.67
N ASP A 216 -27.83 -34.24 36.15
CA ASP A 216 -28.62 -34.54 37.35
C ASP A 216 -29.49 -35.78 37.13
N LEU A 217 -30.22 -35.85 36.00
CA LEU A 217 -31.02 -37.01 35.63
C LEU A 217 -30.17 -38.29 35.50
N GLN A 218 -28.97 -38.19 34.94
CA GLN A 218 -28.07 -39.34 34.79
C GLN A 218 -27.63 -39.86 36.17
N GLN A 219 -27.54 -38.99 37.17
CA GLN A 219 -27.21 -39.37 38.54
C GLN A 219 -28.41 -39.97 39.27
N ASP A 220 -29.62 -39.44 39.07
CA ASP A 220 -30.86 -39.93 39.69
C ASP A 220 -31.29 -41.31 39.15
N TYR A 221 -31.03 -41.60 37.87
CA TYR A 221 -31.46 -42.84 37.19
C TYR A 221 -30.32 -43.82 36.91
N LYS A 222 -29.23 -43.75 37.67
CA LYS A 222 -28.01 -44.55 37.46
C LYS A 222 -28.23 -46.07 37.46
N GLU A 223 -29.26 -46.54 38.19
CA GLU A 223 -29.60 -47.97 38.29
C GLU A 223 -30.49 -48.48 37.15
N THR A 224 -31.06 -47.59 36.33
CA THR A 224 -31.90 -47.97 35.18
C THR A 224 -31.04 -47.98 33.92
N HIS A 225 -30.57 -49.15 33.50
CA HIS A 225 -29.57 -49.30 32.43
C HIS A 225 -29.94 -48.59 31.13
N ASP A 226 -31.14 -48.84 30.59
CA ASP A 226 -31.60 -48.23 29.32
C ASP A 226 -31.71 -46.70 29.40
N LEU A 227 -32.12 -46.15 30.56
CA LEU A 227 -32.29 -44.71 30.74
C LEU A 227 -30.93 -44.01 30.95
N SER A 228 -30.02 -44.65 31.68
CA SER A 228 -28.65 -44.16 31.90
C SER A 228 -27.83 -44.11 30.61
N GLU A 229 -28.01 -45.10 29.72
CA GLU A 229 -27.35 -45.12 28.41
C GLU A 229 -27.87 -43.98 27.52
N GLY A 230 -29.20 -43.81 27.43
CA GLY A 230 -29.82 -42.72 26.66
C GLY A 230 -29.42 -41.32 27.16
N LEU A 231 -29.34 -41.11 28.49
CA LEU A 231 -28.89 -39.86 29.10
C LEU A 231 -27.40 -39.59 28.85
N GLY A 232 -26.57 -40.64 28.80
CA GLY A 232 -25.16 -40.53 28.43
C GLY A 232 -24.97 -40.02 26.99
N ILE A 233 -25.72 -40.58 26.04
CA ILE A 233 -25.70 -40.12 24.64
C ILE A 233 -26.15 -38.66 24.54
N LEU A 234 -27.23 -38.28 25.24
CA LEU A 234 -27.74 -36.90 25.25
C LEU A 234 -26.71 -35.92 25.81
N TYR A 235 -26.04 -36.29 26.91
CA TYR A 235 -24.98 -35.50 27.52
C TYR A 235 -23.81 -35.28 26.55
N ASP A 236 -23.36 -36.34 25.87
CA ASP A 236 -22.29 -36.24 24.86
C ASP A 236 -22.67 -35.31 23.69
N GLN A 237 -23.92 -35.34 23.22
CA GLN A 237 -24.38 -34.40 22.20
C GLN A 237 -24.41 -32.95 22.70
N LEU A 238 -24.84 -32.72 23.94
CA LEU A 238 -24.85 -31.38 24.54
C LEU A 238 -23.42 -30.84 24.72
N GLN A 239 -22.46 -31.68 25.12
CA GLN A 239 -21.04 -31.30 25.17
C GLN A 239 -20.49 -30.97 23.78
N ARG A 240 -20.86 -31.75 22.76
CA ARG A 240 -20.46 -31.49 21.38
C ARG A 240 -21.02 -30.17 20.85
N CYS A 241 -22.29 -29.88 21.11
CA CYS A 241 -22.90 -28.59 20.77
C CYS A 241 -22.21 -27.42 21.49
N LYS A 242 -21.93 -27.56 22.79
CA LYS A 242 -21.19 -26.57 23.58
C LYS A 242 -19.78 -26.33 23.02
N HIS A 243 -19.09 -27.39 22.60
CA HIS A 243 -17.78 -27.29 21.97
C HIS A 243 -17.83 -26.51 20.65
N ILE A 244 -18.76 -26.86 19.75
CA ILE A 244 -18.96 -26.15 18.45
C ILE A 244 -19.28 -24.67 18.68
N LEU A 245 -20.17 -24.36 19.62
CA LEU A 245 -20.55 -22.99 19.94
C LEU A 245 -19.38 -22.21 20.57
N SER A 246 -18.56 -22.85 21.41
CA SER A 246 -17.37 -22.20 21.98
C SER A 246 -16.32 -21.87 20.92
N THR A 247 -16.11 -22.76 19.93
CA THR A 247 -15.23 -22.48 18.78
C THR A 247 -15.80 -21.37 17.91
N MET A 248 -17.11 -21.35 17.69
CA MET A 248 -17.78 -20.29 16.92
C MET A 248 -17.75 -18.93 17.65
N SER A 249 -17.99 -18.89 18.97
CA SER A 249 -18.00 -17.67 19.80
C SER A 249 -16.62 -17.07 19.99
N ALA A 250 -15.60 -17.91 20.21
CA ALA A 250 -14.23 -17.45 20.35
C ALA A 250 -13.83 -16.68 19.08
N SER A 251 -14.14 -17.23 17.91
CA SER A 251 -13.89 -16.66 16.57
C SER A 251 -14.50 -15.27 16.31
N ALA A 252 -15.38 -14.81 17.17
CA ALA A 252 -16.48 -13.94 16.81
C ALA A 252 -16.73 -12.81 17.83
N GLY A 253 -16.80 -13.15 19.12
CA GLY A 253 -17.17 -12.22 20.21
C GLY A 253 -16.04 -11.33 20.70
N GLN A 254 -14.82 -11.58 20.25
CA GLN A 254 -13.64 -10.83 20.65
C GLN A 254 -13.38 -9.56 19.84
N LEU A 255 -14.19 -9.30 18.79
CA LEU A 255 -14.03 -8.15 17.88
C LEU A 255 -14.65 -6.84 18.41
N GLN A 256 -15.48 -6.86 19.46
CA GLN A 256 -16.28 -5.68 19.88
C GLN A 256 -16.07 -5.14 21.31
N ALA A 257 -15.37 -5.82 22.22
CA ALA A 257 -15.55 -5.53 23.67
C ALA A 257 -14.43 -4.82 24.46
N SER A 258 -13.24 -4.49 23.91
CA SER A 258 -12.17 -3.92 24.77
C SER A 258 -11.36 -2.80 24.12
N SER A 259 -11.85 -1.58 24.25
CA SER A 259 -11.02 -0.37 24.14
C SER A 259 -10.33 -0.10 25.49
N GLY A 260 -8.99 0.00 25.51
CA GLY A 260 -8.34 1.09 26.25
C GLY A 260 -7.57 0.84 27.55
N CYS A 261 -7.00 -0.34 27.82
CA CYS A 261 -5.99 -0.46 28.89
C CYS A 261 -4.58 -0.64 28.30
N GLN A 262 -3.68 0.28 28.65
CA GLN A 262 -2.25 0.19 28.33
C GLN A 262 -1.58 -0.77 29.30
N VAL A 263 -0.92 -1.81 28.77
CA VAL A 263 -0.22 -2.82 29.58
C VAL A 263 1.19 -3.00 29.03
N HIS A 264 2.15 -3.32 29.89
CA HIS A 264 3.48 -3.72 29.45
C HIS A 264 3.38 -5.04 28.68
N ILE A 265 4.03 -5.12 27.51
CA ILE A 265 3.91 -6.29 26.63
C ILE A 265 4.30 -7.61 27.33
N GLU A 266 5.38 -7.60 28.12
CA GLU A 266 5.83 -8.77 28.87
C GLU A 266 4.80 -9.21 29.92
N GLU A 267 4.23 -8.24 30.66
CA GLU A 267 3.19 -8.50 31.66
C GLU A 267 1.93 -9.08 31.01
N TYR A 268 1.51 -8.49 29.88
CA TYR A 268 0.39 -8.98 29.10
C TYR A 268 0.60 -10.42 28.59
N LEU A 269 1.76 -10.71 27.97
CA LEU A 269 2.03 -12.06 27.45
C LEU A 269 2.11 -13.10 28.57
N ASN A 270 2.78 -12.78 29.67
CA ASN A 270 2.85 -13.64 30.86
C ASN A 270 1.46 -13.91 31.45
N GLU A 271 0.60 -12.89 31.52
CA GLU A 271 -0.77 -13.02 31.99
C GLU A 271 -1.59 -13.96 31.09
N VAL A 272 -1.47 -13.81 29.76
CA VAL A 272 -2.17 -14.66 28.80
C VAL A 272 -1.74 -16.12 28.94
N VAL A 273 -0.44 -16.41 29.01
CA VAL A 273 0.08 -17.78 29.17
C VAL A 273 -0.36 -18.38 30.50
N THR A 274 -0.27 -17.61 31.59
CA THR A 274 -0.64 -18.08 32.94
C THR A 274 -2.13 -18.41 33.02
N LYS A 275 -3.00 -17.53 32.50
CA LYS A 275 -4.45 -17.75 32.46
C LYS A 275 -4.81 -18.96 31.61
N TRP A 276 -4.17 -19.11 30.45
CA TRP A 276 -4.40 -20.25 29.57
C TRP A 276 -3.99 -21.57 30.22
N GLY A 277 -2.81 -21.65 30.83
CA GLY A 277 -2.33 -22.85 31.53
C GLY A 277 -3.24 -23.25 32.69
N ALA A 278 -3.72 -22.29 33.49
CA ALA A 278 -4.65 -22.56 34.59
C ALA A 278 -6.00 -23.14 34.14
N ALA A 279 -6.43 -22.84 32.90
CA ALA A 279 -7.67 -23.37 32.33
C ALA A 279 -7.53 -24.80 31.78
N ARG A 280 -6.31 -25.35 31.67
CA ARG A 280 -6.03 -26.72 31.20
C ARG A 280 -5.24 -27.54 32.23
N PRO A 281 -5.88 -27.98 33.34
CA PRO A 281 -5.24 -28.84 34.32
C PRO A 281 -4.91 -30.20 33.68
N GLY A 282 -3.66 -30.39 33.26
CA GLY A 282 -3.19 -31.61 32.57
C GLY A 282 -2.05 -31.34 31.59
N VAL A 283 -1.93 -30.12 31.07
CA VAL A 283 -0.85 -29.72 30.14
C VAL A 283 0.29 -29.09 30.95
N ASN A 284 1.51 -29.61 30.84
CA ASN A 284 2.68 -28.92 31.40
C ASN A 284 3.11 -27.78 30.46
N VAL A 285 2.98 -26.54 30.94
CA VAL A 285 3.37 -25.36 30.17
C VAL A 285 4.76 -24.91 30.62
N THR A 286 5.72 -24.90 29.69
CA THR A 286 7.06 -24.36 29.95
C THR A 286 7.19 -23.01 29.25
N LEU A 287 7.41 -21.94 30.04
CA LEU A 287 7.55 -20.58 29.54
C LEU A 287 9.02 -20.14 29.66
N HIS A 288 9.64 -19.84 28.53
CA HIS A 288 10.95 -19.22 28.46
C HIS A 288 10.80 -17.77 27.97
N SER A 289 11.33 -16.83 28.76
CA SER A 289 11.41 -15.43 28.36
C SER A 289 12.85 -14.98 28.56
N ASP A 290 13.42 -14.33 27.54
CA ASP A 290 14.78 -13.83 27.59
C ASP A 290 14.96 -12.58 28.47
N GLY A 291 13.85 -12.02 28.98
CA GLY A 291 13.83 -10.87 29.90
C GLY A 291 14.52 -9.62 29.35
N SER A 292 14.76 -9.56 28.03
CA SER A 292 15.61 -8.54 27.40
C SER A 292 14.81 -7.51 26.59
N GLY A 293 13.49 -7.45 26.70
CA GLY A 293 12.67 -6.92 25.61
C GLY A 293 11.68 -5.81 25.96
N SER A 294 12.17 -4.57 25.91
CA SER A 294 11.43 -3.31 25.73
C SER A 294 10.33 -2.99 26.76
N ALA A 295 10.49 -1.84 27.45
CA ALA A 295 9.46 -1.23 28.30
C ALA A 295 8.23 -0.70 27.51
N ALA A 296 7.98 -1.21 26.30
CA ALA A 296 6.90 -0.82 25.42
C ALA A 296 5.54 -1.13 26.05
N LYS A 297 4.70 -0.11 26.11
CA LYS A 297 3.29 -0.23 26.47
C LYS A 297 2.48 -0.45 25.22
N ILE A 298 1.78 -1.58 25.14
CA ILE A 298 0.87 -1.87 24.05
C ILE A 298 -0.58 -1.61 24.48
N VAL A 299 -1.45 -1.41 23.50
CA VAL A 299 -2.89 -1.58 23.74
C VAL A 299 -3.18 -3.07 23.64
N ALA A 300 -3.55 -3.68 24.76
CA ALA A 300 -3.90 -5.10 24.80
C ALA A 300 -5.22 -5.33 24.06
N GLU A 301 -5.16 -5.56 22.74
CA GLU A 301 -6.33 -5.97 21.97
C GLU A 301 -6.72 -7.40 22.35
N HIS A 302 -7.97 -7.61 22.77
CA HIS A 302 -8.45 -8.95 23.12
C HIS A 302 -8.37 -9.93 21.92
N THR A 303 -8.42 -9.43 20.69
CA THR A 303 -8.18 -10.22 19.48
C THR A 303 -6.78 -10.83 19.45
N LEU A 304 -5.75 -10.12 19.94
CA LEU A 304 -4.41 -10.68 20.09
C LEU A 304 -4.41 -11.82 21.12
N THR A 305 -5.08 -11.64 22.26
CA THR A 305 -5.20 -12.70 23.30
C THR A 305 -5.81 -13.96 22.71
N GLN A 306 -6.86 -13.80 21.90
CA GLN A 306 -7.54 -14.91 21.25
C GLN A 306 -6.66 -15.58 20.18
N ALA A 307 -5.96 -14.81 19.35
CA ALA A 307 -5.06 -15.37 18.35
C ALA A 307 -3.98 -16.24 19.02
N LEU A 308 -3.37 -15.75 20.10
CA LEU A 308 -2.41 -16.50 20.90
C LEU A 308 -3.04 -17.74 21.54
N THR A 309 -4.22 -17.60 22.15
CA THR A 309 -4.95 -18.72 22.78
C THR A 309 -5.30 -19.82 21.76
N ASN A 310 -5.69 -19.45 20.53
CA ASN A 310 -5.96 -20.41 19.46
C ASN A 310 -4.71 -21.18 19.05
N ILE A 311 -3.55 -20.50 18.99
CA ILE A 311 -2.27 -21.14 18.70
C ILE A 311 -1.87 -22.07 19.84
N PHE A 312 -2.03 -21.66 21.10
CA PHE A 312 -1.74 -22.50 22.27
C PHE A 312 -2.64 -23.73 22.34
N ASN A 313 -3.94 -23.57 22.05
CA ASN A 313 -4.88 -24.68 21.97
C ASN A 313 -4.48 -25.67 20.87
N ASN A 314 -4.08 -25.17 19.68
CA ASN A 314 -3.62 -26.03 18.59
C ASN A 314 -2.40 -26.86 18.99
N ALA A 315 -1.45 -26.26 19.72
CA ALA A 315 -0.28 -26.98 20.25
C ALA A 315 -0.67 -28.04 21.30
N ALA A 316 -1.56 -27.68 22.24
CA ALA A 316 -2.01 -28.58 23.30
C ALA A 316 -2.88 -29.74 22.81
N ASP A 317 -3.62 -29.55 21.72
CA ASP A 317 -4.45 -30.60 21.14
C ASP A 317 -3.59 -31.68 20.45
N GLU A 318 -2.42 -31.30 19.91
CA GLU A 318 -1.42 -32.21 19.33
C GLU A 318 -0.44 -32.80 20.36
N SER A 319 -0.18 -32.07 21.45
CA SER A 319 0.64 -32.53 22.57
C SER A 319 -0.04 -32.24 23.91
N PRO A 320 -0.91 -33.16 24.37
CA PRO A 320 -1.66 -32.98 25.62
C PRO A 320 -0.79 -32.90 26.87
N ASP A 321 0.44 -33.43 26.81
CA ASP A 321 1.32 -33.56 27.97
C ASP A 321 2.23 -32.34 28.18
N CYS A 322 2.62 -31.63 27.11
CA CYS A 322 3.58 -30.54 27.18
C CYS A 322 3.45 -29.53 26.03
N VAL A 323 3.47 -28.24 26.38
CA VAL A 323 3.60 -27.14 25.41
C VAL A 323 4.73 -26.21 25.86
N GLU A 324 5.65 -25.92 24.94
CA GLU A 324 6.80 -25.03 25.15
C GLU A 324 6.52 -23.70 24.47
N ILE A 325 6.64 -22.60 25.21
CA ILE A 325 6.40 -21.24 24.73
C ILE A 325 7.65 -20.41 24.98
N ASP A 326 8.32 -20.02 23.90
CA ASP A 326 9.47 -19.12 23.93
C ASP A 326 9.05 -17.72 23.49
N ILE A 327 9.31 -16.73 24.32
CA ILE A 327 8.99 -15.33 24.05
C ILE A 327 10.28 -14.52 23.99
N HIS A 328 10.53 -13.95 22.82
CA HIS A 328 11.66 -13.09 22.53
C HIS A 328 11.16 -11.71 22.09
N CYS A 329 11.52 -10.66 22.82
CA CYS A 329 11.13 -9.30 22.48
C CYS A 329 12.39 -8.46 22.23
N ASN A 330 12.45 -7.77 21.09
CA ASN A 330 13.49 -6.80 20.77
C ASN A 330 12.85 -5.42 20.49
N ASP A 331 13.66 -4.40 20.21
CA ASP A 331 13.15 -3.02 20.02
C ASP A 331 12.16 -2.85 18.85
N HIS A 332 12.08 -3.82 17.93
CA HIS A 332 11.29 -3.71 16.70
C HIS A 332 10.14 -4.72 16.64
N ASN A 333 10.37 -5.95 17.10
CA ASN A 333 9.46 -7.08 16.94
C ASN A 333 9.38 -7.93 18.22
N ILE A 334 8.21 -8.51 18.42
CA ILE A 334 7.95 -9.58 19.37
C ILE A 334 7.90 -10.88 18.57
N VAL A 335 8.67 -11.87 19.00
CA VAL A 335 8.69 -13.22 18.44
C VAL A 335 8.19 -14.19 19.51
N ILE A 336 7.14 -14.94 19.20
CA ILE A 336 6.55 -15.95 20.08
C ILE A 336 6.61 -17.28 19.34
N ASP A 337 7.41 -18.21 19.85
CA ASP A 337 7.51 -19.56 19.34
C ASP A 337 6.71 -20.49 20.26
N VAL A 338 5.71 -21.18 19.69
CA VAL A 338 4.86 -22.14 20.40
C VAL A 338 5.13 -23.51 19.81
N CYS A 339 5.86 -24.32 20.56
CA CYS A 339 6.29 -25.64 20.11
C CYS A 339 5.55 -26.76 20.86
N ASP A 340 5.19 -27.80 20.10
CA ASP A 340 4.58 -29.04 20.58
C ASP A 340 5.51 -30.25 20.37
N LEU A 341 5.17 -31.39 20.99
CA LEU A 341 5.84 -32.68 20.79
C LEU A 341 5.00 -33.67 19.96
N GLY A 342 4.10 -33.16 19.11
CA GLY A 342 3.21 -33.96 18.30
C GLY A 342 3.89 -34.64 17.09
N HIS A 343 3.09 -35.07 16.12
CA HIS A 343 3.58 -35.80 14.94
C HIS A 343 4.27 -34.88 13.90
N GLY A 344 4.31 -33.58 14.15
CA GLY A 344 4.78 -32.56 13.20
C GLY A 344 3.77 -32.29 12.08
N VAL A 345 4.11 -31.37 11.19
CA VAL A 345 3.30 -30.97 10.04
C VAL A 345 3.86 -31.46 8.71
N THR A 346 2.96 -31.87 7.82
CA THR A 346 3.35 -32.30 6.47
C THR A 346 3.82 -31.11 5.63
N PRO A 347 4.68 -31.33 4.61
CA PRO A 347 5.20 -30.26 3.74
C PRO A 347 4.10 -29.42 3.07
N ASP A 348 2.96 -30.04 2.74
CA ASP A 348 1.81 -29.34 2.14
C ASP A 348 1.16 -28.36 3.13
N VAL A 349 1.06 -28.76 4.41
CA VAL A 349 0.53 -27.89 5.47
C VAL A 349 1.50 -26.75 5.77
N VAL A 350 2.82 -27.00 5.77
CA VAL A 350 3.85 -25.95 5.97
C VAL A 350 3.79 -24.87 4.88
N LYS A 351 3.44 -25.24 3.64
CA LYS A 351 3.38 -24.30 2.51
C LYS A 351 2.16 -23.37 2.57
N ASP A 352 1.06 -23.87 3.13
CA ASP A 352 -0.21 -23.13 3.24
C ASP A 352 -0.40 -22.50 4.65
N ALA A 353 0.31 -23.00 5.67
CA ALA A 353 0.26 -22.52 7.05
C ALA A 353 0.91 -21.14 7.15
N GLY A 354 0.06 -20.12 7.27
CA GLY A 354 0.46 -18.71 7.27
C GLY A 354 -0.22 -17.89 6.19
N GLN A 355 -0.89 -18.53 5.22
CA GLN A 355 -1.83 -17.83 4.35
C GLN A 355 -3.24 -17.88 4.96
N PRO A 356 -4.03 -16.79 4.86
CA PRO A 356 -5.44 -16.79 5.23
C PRO A 356 -6.24 -17.56 4.16
N VAL A 357 -6.02 -18.86 4.07
CA VAL A 357 -6.70 -19.75 3.13
C VAL A 357 -7.42 -20.84 3.93
N PHE A 358 -8.70 -21.04 3.62
CA PHE A 358 -9.54 -22.03 4.27
C PHE A 358 -9.07 -23.45 3.89
N SER A 359 -8.41 -24.15 4.82
CA SER A 359 -8.03 -25.55 4.61
C SER A 359 -9.22 -26.48 4.86
N LYS A 360 -9.71 -27.12 3.79
CA LYS A 360 -10.64 -28.26 3.86
C LYS A 360 -9.87 -29.51 4.28
N LYS A 361 -9.79 -29.78 5.58
CA LYS A 361 -9.54 -31.14 6.09
C LYS A 361 -10.64 -31.53 7.06
N GLU A 362 -11.20 -32.71 6.84
CA GLU A 362 -12.14 -33.39 7.73
C GLU A 362 -11.43 -33.62 9.07
N GLY A 363 -11.77 -32.84 10.10
CA GLY A 363 -11.17 -33.00 11.44
C GLY A 363 -10.76 -31.74 12.21
N GLY A 364 -11.35 -30.57 11.97
CA GLY A 364 -11.30 -29.44 12.91
C GLY A 364 -10.04 -28.57 12.94
N LEU A 365 -8.93 -28.98 12.29
CA LEU A 365 -7.63 -28.28 12.36
C LEU A 365 -7.58 -26.89 11.67
N GLY A 366 -8.52 -26.55 10.79
CA GLY A 366 -8.34 -25.40 9.88
C GLY A 366 -8.76 -24.05 10.42
N LEU A 367 -9.74 -24.00 11.33
CA LEU A 367 -10.45 -22.76 11.67
C LEU A 367 -9.69 -21.91 12.70
N GLY A 368 -9.15 -22.54 13.75
CA GLY A 368 -8.44 -21.85 14.83
C GLY A 368 -7.17 -21.14 14.36
N LEU A 369 -6.31 -21.85 13.60
CA LEU A 369 -5.09 -21.30 13.05
C LEU A 369 -5.36 -20.26 11.94
N PHE A 370 -6.41 -20.45 11.13
CA PHE A 370 -6.83 -19.47 10.13
C PHE A 370 -7.23 -18.14 10.77
N LEU A 371 -8.04 -18.19 11.84
CA LEU A 371 -8.47 -17.00 12.57
C LEU A 371 -7.30 -16.34 13.28
N ALA A 372 -6.42 -17.11 13.92
CA ALA A 372 -5.22 -16.58 14.54
C ALA A 372 -4.32 -15.88 13.52
N THR A 373 -4.06 -16.51 12.37
CA THR A 373 -3.27 -15.93 11.27
C THR A 373 -3.91 -14.63 10.77
N THR A 374 -5.22 -14.63 10.53
CA THR A 374 -5.96 -13.45 10.05
C THR A 374 -5.84 -12.27 11.03
N ILE A 375 -5.96 -12.54 12.34
CA ILE A 375 -5.84 -11.52 13.37
C ILE A 375 -4.40 -11.00 13.47
N ILE A 376 -3.40 -11.88 13.47
CA ILE A 376 -1.99 -11.50 13.55
C ILE A 376 -1.58 -10.67 12.32
N THR A 377 -2.03 -11.05 11.12
CA THR A 377 -1.77 -10.27 9.91
C THR A 377 -2.45 -8.91 9.93
N ARG A 378 -3.66 -8.77 10.51
CA ARG A 378 -4.31 -7.46 10.74
C ARG A 378 -3.46 -6.55 11.61
N LEU A 379 -2.76 -7.12 12.58
CA LEU A 379 -1.84 -6.41 13.48
C LEU A 379 -0.45 -6.15 12.85
N GLY A 380 -0.30 -6.36 11.54
CA GLY A 380 0.97 -6.16 10.83
C GLY A 380 1.98 -7.29 11.04
N GLY A 381 1.59 -8.38 11.73
CA GLY A 381 2.45 -9.52 12.01
C GLY A 381 2.38 -10.63 10.97
N SER A 382 3.16 -11.69 11.22
CA SER A 382 3.17 -12.92 10.42
C SER A 382 3.14 -14.16 11.31
N VAL A 383 2.46 -15.19 10.84
CA VAL A 383 2.46 -16.53 11.45
C VAL A 383 3.14 -17.50 10.48
N SER A 384 4.07 -18.31 10.98
CA SER A 384 4.72 -19.37 10.22
C SER A 384 4.75 -20.66 11.02
N LEU A 385 4.68 -21.80 10.32
CA LEU A 385 4.67 -23.12 10.93
C LEU A 385 5.81 -23.96 10.36
N PHE A 386 6.57 -24.62 11.22
CA PHE A 386 7.70 -25.46 10.81
C PHE A 386 7.87 -26.68 11.73
N ASN A 387 8.55 -27.70 11.23
CA ASN A 387 8.87 -28.89 12.03
C ASN A 387 10.09 -28.63 12.93
N ARG A 388 10.01 -29.10 14.19
CA ARG A 388 11.11 -29.02 15.15
C ARG A 388 12.12 -30.13 14.89
N GLN A 389 13.40 -29.84 15.11
CA GLN A 389 14.43 -30.88 15.16
C GLN A 389 14.22 -31.72 16.43
N GLY A 390 13.82 -32.98 16.26
CA GLY A 390 13.51 -33.90 17.36
C GLY A 390 12.07 -34.43 17.41
N GLY A 391 11.20 -33.98 16.48
CA GLY A 391 9.77 -34.32 16.47
C GLY A 391 8.90 -33.17 16.98
N GLY A 392 7.64 -33.11 16.54
CA GLY A 392 6.72 -32.00 16.84
C GLY A 392 6.74 -30.86 15.82
N SER A 393 5.82 -29.92 16.02
CA SER A 393 5.71 -28.68 15.24
C SER A 393 6.01 -27.45 16.09
N CYS A 394 6.35 -26.35 15.43
CA CYS A 394 6.47 -25.06 16.09
C CYS A 394 5.80 -23.97 15.25
N THR A 395 4.91 -23.22 15.91
CA THR A 395 4.23 -22.06 15.35
C THR A 395 4.93 -20.80 15.82
N ARG A 396 5.48 -20.04 14.87
CA ARG A 396 6.13 -18.76 15.12
C ARG A 396 5.21 -17.61 14.78
N VAL A 397 5.01 -16.72 15.75
CA VAL A 397 4.30 -15.45 15.59
C VAL A 397 5.33 -14.33 15.66
N ILE A 398 5.35 -13.47 14.64
CA ILE A 398 6.17 -12.25 14.63
C ILE A 398 5.23 -11.05 14.58
N LEU A 399 5.31 -10.16 15.56
CA LEU A 399 4.51 -8.95 15.65
C LEU A 399 5.40 -7.71 15.71
N PRO A 400 5.23 -6.73 14.81
CA PRO A 400 5.95 -5.47 14.90
C PRO A 400 5.42 -4.61 16.05
N LEU A 401 6.31 -4.16 16.94
CA LEU A 401 5.96 -3.30 18.07
C LEU A 401 5.29 -2.01 17.61
N THR A 402 5.71 -1.44 16.48
CA THR A 402 5.13 -0.22 15.91
C THR A 402 3.64 -0.34 15.57
N SER A 403 3.13 -1.54 15.28
CA SER A 403 1.72 -1.77 14.98
C SER A 403 0.86 -1.94 16.24
N LEU A 404 1.50 -2.22 17.38
CA LEU A 404 0.87 -2.37 18.70
C LEU A 404 1.03 -1.11 19.58
N LEU A 405 1.96 -0.23 19.22
CA LEU A 405 2.17 1.08 19.82
C LEU A 405 1.17 2.08 19.26
N ILE A 406 0.60 2.91 20.13
CA ILE A 406 -0.14 4.10 19.68
C ILE A 406 0.87 5.06 19.03
N SER A 407 0.61 5.48 17.80
CA SER A 407 1.21 6.71 17.27
C SER A 407 0.91 7.83 18.26
N MET A 408 1.93 8.30 18.99
CA MET A 408 1.83 9.59 19.68
C MET A 408 1.71 10.67 18.60
N ASN A 409 0.51 10.84 18.04
CA ASN A 409 0.15 12.05 17.33
C ASN A 409 0.06 13.15 18.37
N ASN A 410 1.15 13.91 18.51
CA ASN A 410 1.09 15.31 18.92
C ASN A 410 0.58 16.16 17.77
#